data_AF-A0A4R4E3A0-F1
#
_entry.id   AF-A0A4R4E3A0-F1
#
_cell.length_a   1.000
_cell.length_b   1.000
_cell.length_c   1.000
_cell.angle_alpha   90.00
_cell.angle_beta   90.00
_cell.angle_gamma   90.00
#
_symmetry.space_group_name_H-M   'P 1'
#
loop_
_entity.id
_entity.type
_entity.pdbx_description
1 polymer ?
#
loop_
_entity_poly.entity_id
_entity_poly.type
_entity_poly.pdbx_seq_one_letter_code
_entity_poly.pdbx_strand_id
1 'polypeptide(L)'
;MYLDKIKQVPAPTLQSIGQFVANFCQAHSWYKHFGRNEPSPVIFFLDPNASRPVVIGPIPHKGGAPALSFGPPVAGRKASLWRYYSDRYTKNHLTNENGELQNPNDYLGLNVLAEDGSLFPVPGDVAALGTIGLTAYIHESFSRGREKEQVCHQQEKERLRNHLIDVWNHLRPDAPMEF
;
A
#
# COMPACT_ATOMS: atom_id res chain seq x y z
N MET A 1 12.99 14.15 -9.02
CA MET A 1 11.58 14.26 -8.58
C MET A 1 10.95 12.86 -8.55
N TYR A 2 9.82 12.62 -7.89
CA TYR A 2 9.24 11.27 -7.66
C TYR A 2 9.32 10.32 -8.88
N LEU A 3 8.90 10.78 -10.07
CA LEU A 3 8.91 9.98 -11.31
C LEU A 3 10.31 9.50 -11.71
N ASP A 4 11.36 10.29 -11.45
CA ASP A 4 12.74 9.90 -11.77
C ASP A 4 13.20 8.73 -10.90
N LYS A 5 12.75 8.69 -9.64
CA LYS A 5 13.03 7.56 -8.74
C LYS A 5 12.26 6.31 -9.18
N ILE A 6 11.00 6.46 -9.59
CA ILE A 6 10.20 5.34 -10.10
C ILE A 6 10.77 4.76 -11.40
N LYS A 7 11.37 5.59 -12.27
CA LYS A 7 12.05 5.13 -13.49
C LYS A 7 13.24 4.19 -13.22
N GLN A 8 13.85 4.30 -12.05
CA GLN A 8 15.00 3.48 -11.64
C GLN A 8 14.59 2.10 -11.09
N VAL A 9 13.30 1.90 -10.84
CA VAL A 9 12.77 0.67 -10.26
C VAL A 9 12.52 -0.36 -11.37
N PRO A 10 12.89 -1.64 -11.17
CA PRO A 10 12.54 -2.69 -12.12
C PRO A 10 11.02 -2.84 -12.25
N ALA A 11 10.56 -3.23 -13.43
CA ALA A 11 9.15 -3.52 -13.64
C ALA A 11 8.67 -4.63 -12.69
N PRO A 12 7.54 -4.45 -11.97
CA PRO A 12 6.93 -5.52 -11.23
C PRO A 12 6.47 -6.59 -12.22
N THR A 13 6.57 -7.85 -11.81
CA THR A 13 6.01 -8.95 -12.60
C THR A 13 4.55 -9.12 -12.24
N LEU A 14 3.76 -9.74 -13.12
CA LEU A 14 2.37 -10.11 -12.80
C LEU A 14 2.29 -10.95 -11.52
N GLN A 15 3.30 -11.80 -11.29
CA GLN A 15 3.42 -12.59 -10.07
C GLN A 15 3.64 -11.73 -8.82
N SER A 16 4.49 -10.70 -8.88
CA SER A 16 4.74 -9.83 -7.72
C SER A 16 3.52 -8.96 -7.39
N ILE A 17 2.80 -8.47 -8.39
CA ILE A 17 1.52 -7.78 -8.18
C ILE A 17 0.49 -8.73 -7.56
N GLY A 18 0.35 -9.94 -8.08
CA GLY A 18 -0.54 -10.96 -7.52
C GLY A 18 -0.23 -11.26 -6.05
N GLN A 19 1.05 -11.37 -5.69
CA GLN A 19 1.48 -11.57 -4.31
C GLN A 19 1.15 -10.36 -3.43
N PHE A 20 1.39 -9.14 -3.91
CA PHE A 20 1.03 -7.92 -3.19
C PHE A 20 -0.48 -7.86 -2.93
N VAL A 21 -1.30 -8.07 -3.95
CA VAL A 21 -2.76 -8.07 -3.86
C VAL A 21 -3.23 -9.14 -2.86
N ALA A 22 -2.70 -10.36 -2.94
CA ALA A 22 -3.03 -11.42 -1.98
C ALA A 22 -2.71 -11.00 -0.54
N ASN A 23 -1.50 -10.48 -0.30
CA ASN A 23 -1.08 -10.02 1.04
C ASN A 23 -1.97 -8.88 1.54
N PHE A 24 -2.28 -7.91 0.67
CA PHE A 24 -3.17 -6.80 1.00
C PHE A 24 -4.56 -7.30 1.40
N CYS A 25 -5.16 -8.17 0.60
CA CYS A 25 -6.47 -8.78 0.86
C CYS A 25 -6.52 -9.61 2.16
N GLN A 26 -5.38 -10.12 2.63
CA GLN A 26 -5.27 -10.88 3.87
C GLN A 26 -4.96 -10.02 5.10
N ALA A 27 -4.44 -8.80 4.91
CA ALA A 27 -3.99 -7.98 6.01
C ALA A 27 -5.15 -7.66 6.97
N HIS A 28 -4.99 -8.09 8.21
CA HIS A 28 -6.02 -7.95 9.22
C HIS A 28 -6.22 -6.49 9.62
N SER A 29 -7.46 -6.13 9.94
CA SER A 29 -7.89 -4.90 10.64
C SER A 29 -8.27 -3.69 9.81
N TRP A 30 -7.89 -3.54 8.54
CA TRP A 30 -8.28 -2.34 7.77
C TRP A 30 -9.66 -2.49 7.11
N TYR A 31 -9.97 -3.67 6.53
CA TYR A 31 -11.20 -3.88 5.75
C TYR A 31 -12.50 -3.75 6.56
N LYS A 32 -12.46 -4.00 7.87
CA LYS A 32 -13.63 -3.90 8.77
C LYS A 32 -14.21 -2.49 8.85
N HIS A 33 -13.44 -1.52 8.38
CA HIS A 33 -13.83 -0.12 8.34
C HIS A 33 -14.36 0.32 6.97
N PHE A 34 -14.36 -0.57 5.97
CA PHE A 34 -14.93 -0.28 4.66
C PHE A 34 -16.41 -0.63 4.67
N GLY A 35 -17.20 0.15 3.91
CA GLY A 35 -18.57 -0.23 3.63
C GLY A 35 -18.59 -1.55 2.87
N ARG A 36 -19.53 -2.45 3.20
CA ARG A 36 -19.72 -3.66 2.39
C ARG A 36 -20.16 -3.33 0.97
N ASN A 37 -21.01 -2.32 0.82
CA ASN A 37 -21.58 -1.92 -0.48
C ASN A 37 -21.21 -0.48 -0.87
N GLU A 38 -20.43 0.20 -0.03
CA GLU A 38 -20.01 1.59 -0.26
C GLU A 38 -18.49 1.61 -0.42
N PRO A 39 -17.98 1.94 -1.62
CA PRO A 39 -16.55 2.01 -1.86
C PRO A 39 -15.89 3.13 -1.05
N SER A 40 -14.80 2.81 -0.35
CA SER A 40 -13.92 3.77 0.32
C SER A 40 -12.68 4.04 -0.54
N PRO A 41 -12.23 5.29 -0.67
CA PRO A 41 -11.03 5.59 -1.44
C PRO A 41 -9.77 5.02 -0.77
N VAL A 42 -8.94 4.35 -1.57
CA VAL A 42 -7.61 3.88 -1.17
C VAL A 42 -6.64 4.29 -2.27
N ILE A 43 -5.52 4.90 -1.87
CA ILE A 43 -4.48 5.33 -2.79
C ILE A 43 -3.37 4.29 -2.78
N PHE A 44 -3.04 3.74 -3.93
CA PHE A 44 -1.86 2.90 -4.13
C PHE A 44 -0.80 3.67 -4.90
N PHE A 45 0.43 3.65 -4.41
CA PHE A 45 1.54 4.36 -5.06
C PHE A 45 2.81 3.54 -4.95
N LEU A 46 3.75 3.84 -5.85
CA LEU A 46 5.04 3.17 -5.87
C LEU A 46 5.98 3.84 -4.86
N ASP A 47 6.62 3.02 -4.04
CA ASP A 47 7.70 3.38 -3.13
C ASP A 47 8.84 2.36 -3.33
N PRO A 48 9.97 2.76 -3.94
CA PRO A 48 11.13 1.89 -4.13
C PRO A 48 11.67 1.26 -2.84
N ASN A 49 11.36 1.87 -1.70
CA ASN A 49 11.73 1.50 -0.36
C ASN A 49 10.56 0.91 0.44
N ALA A 50 9.44 0.54 -0.21
CA ALA A 50 8.28 -0.08 0.44
C ALA A 50 8.62 -1.36 1.22
N SER A 51 9.63 -2.11 0.76
CA SER A 51 10.11 -3.34 1.41
C SER A 51 11.23 -3.10 2.42
N ARG A 52 11.77 -1.87 2.53
CA ARG A 52 12.76 -1.57 3.58
C ARG A 52 12.01 -1.50 4.91
N PRO A 53 12.49 -2.20 5.96
CA PRO A 53 11.97 -1.97 7.28
C PRO A 53 12.22 -0.49 7.60
N VAL A 54 11.15 0.29 7.59
CA VAL A 54 11.18 1.60 8.22
C VAL A 54 11.35 1.26 9.70
N VAL A 55 12.55 1.50 10.25
CA VAL A 55 12.78 1.30 11.68
C VAL A 55 11.82 2.24 12.38
N ILE A 56 10.78 1.65 12.94
CA ILE A 56 9.84 2.32 13.80
C ILE A 56 10.37 2.07 15.20
N GLY A 57 10.92 3.11 15.80
CA GLY A 57 11.29 3.13 17.21
C GLY A 57 10.11 2.70 18.09
N PRO A 58 10.37 2.33 19.36
CA PRO A 58 9.35 1.83 20.26
C PRO A 58 8.20 2.84 20.36
N ILE A 59 7.01 2.41 19.94
CA ILE A 59 5.79 3.19 20.12
C ILE A 59 5.41 3.08 21.59
N PRO A 60 5.44 4.16 22.38
CA PRO A 60 5.00 4.12 23.77
C PRO A 60 3.47 4.05 23.78
N HIS A 61 2.93 2.84 23.66
CA HIS A 61 1.53 2.58 23.96
C HIS A 61 1.36 2.51 25.48
N LYS A 62 0.47 3.35 26.04
CA LYS A 62 -0.16 3.05 27.34
C LYS A 62 -0.89 1.71 27.20
N GLY A 63 -0.25 0.59 27.54
CA GLY A 63 -0.86 -0.74 27.49
C GLY A 63 -0.08 -1.88 26.82
N GLY A 64 1.15 -1.66 26.34
CA GLY A 64 2.09 -2.76 26.12
C GLY A 64 1.94 -3.62 24.86
N ALA A 65 1.14 -3.23 23.86
CA ALA A 65 1.17 -3.84 22.53
C ALA A 65 1.73 -2.85 21.49
N PRO A 66 2.75 -3.22 20.70
CA PRO A 66 3.29 -2.36 19.65
C PRO A 66 2.23 -2.08 18.58
N ALA A 67 2.10 -0.83 18.15
CA ALA A 67 1.23 -0.50 17.03
C ALA A 67 1.84 -1.11 15.76
N LEU A 68 1.05 -1.94 15.08
CA LEU A 68 1.43 -2.52 13.80
C LEU A 68 1.53 -1.39 12.77
N SER A 69 2.74 -1.06 12.34
CA SER A 69 2.91 -0.31 11.10
C SER A 69 2.50 -1.21 9.95
N PHE A 70 1.63 -0.69 9.09
CA PHE A 70 1.15 -1.39 7.91
C PHE A 70 2.22 -1.36 6.80
N GLY A 71 3.35 -2.02 7.06
CA GLY A 71 4.27 -2.43 6.01
C GLY A 71 3.84 -3.79 5.45
N PRO A 72 4.00 -4.08 4.16
CA PRO A 72 3.80 -5.42 3.62
C PRO A 72 4.71 -6.41 4.38
N PRO A 73 4.16 -7.47 4.99
CA PRO A 73 4.96 -8.39 5.78
C PRO A 73 5.58 -9.43 4.85
N VAL A 74 6.86 -9.31 4.49
CA VAL A 74 7.72 -10.50 4.30
C VAL A 74 9.18 -10.14 4.57
N ALA A 75 9.67 -10.47 5.77
CA ALA A 75 11.10 -10.50 6.02
C ALA A 75 11.78 -11.41 4.97
N GLY A 76 12.76 -10.87 4.23
CA GLY A 76 13.58 -11.64 3.28
C GLY A 76 13.16 -11.61 1.82
N ARG A 77 12.11 -10.88 1.41
CA ARG A 77 11.79 -10.67 -0.02
C ARG A 77 11.72 -9.18 -0.35
N LYS A 78 12.61 -8.71 -1.24
CA LYS A 78 12.70 -7.34 -1.80
C LYS A 78 11.45 -6.89 -2.61
N ALA A 79 10.26 -7.43 -2.36
CA ALA A 79 9.36 -7.76 -3.46
C ALA A 79 8.01 -7.02 -3.51
N SER A 80 7.79 -5.96 -2.74
CA SER A 80 6.67 -5.06 -3.07
C SER A 80 7.17 -3.64 -3.27
N LEU A 81 6.88 -3.10 -4.45
CA LEU A 81 7.07 -1.70 -4.80
C LEU A 81 5.87 -0.85 -4.36
N TRP A 82 4.76 -1.48 -3.99
CA TRP A 82 3.51 -0.81 -3.71
C TRP A 82 3.37 -0.48 -2.23
N ARG A 83 2.99 0.78 -1.95
CA ARG A 83 2.41 1.22 -0.68
C ARG A 83 0.96 1.63 -0.90
N TYR A 84 0.22 1.69 0.20
CA TYR A 84 -1.14 2.20 0.18
C TYR A 84 -1.39 3.21 1.29
N TYR A 85 -2.33 4.12 1.04
CA TYR A 85 -2.81 5.11 1.99
C TYR A 85 -4.35 5.17 1.93
N SER A 86 -4.98 5.26 3.10
CA SER A 86 -6.38 5.59 3.27
C SER A 86 -6.48 6.67 4.34
N ASP A 87 -7.21 7.74 4.01
CA ASP A 87 -7.49 8.92 4.83
C ASP A 87 -8.07 8.58 6.20
N ARG A 88 -8.79 7.46 6.29
CA ARG A 88 -9.45 7.06 7.52
C ARG A 88 -8.59 6.17 8.41
N TYR A 89 -7.60 5.43 7.88
CA TYR A 89 -7.07 4.25 8.60
C TYR A 89 -5.57 3.97 8.46
N THR A 90 -4.85 4.64 7.56
CA THR A 90 -3.39 4.44 7.45
C THR A 90 -2.67 5.40 8.40
N LYS A 91 -2.12 4.86 9.50
CA LYS A 91 -1.19 5.57 10.37
C LYS A 91 0.22 5.08 10.09
N ASN A 92 1.03 5.96 9.52
CA ASN A 92 2.42 5.67 9.22
C ASN A 92 3.29 6.49 10.17
N HIS A 93 4.25 5.84 10.84
CA HIS A 93 5.13 6.48 11.83
C HIS A 93 6.56 6.55 11.29
N LEU A 94 7.23 7.71 11.45
CA LEU A 94 8.67 7.86 11.28
C LEU A 94 9.34 8.13 12.61
N THR A 95 10.56 7.62 12.73
CA THR A 95 11.50 8.11 13.71
C THR A 95 12.47 9.12 13.08
N ASN A 96 12.88 10.12 13.86
CA ASN A 96 13.99 10.98 13.49
C ASN A 96 15.32 10.20 13.54
N GLU A 97 16.43 10.89 13.21
CA GLU A 97 17.80 10.34 13.26
C GLU A 97 18.20 9.81 14.65
N ASN A 98 17.52 10.25 15.71
CA ASN A 98 17.73 9.82 17.09
C ASN A 98 16.82 8.63 17.50
N GLY A 99 16.00 8.10 16.60
CA GLY A 99 15.05 7.03 16.89
C GLY A 99 13.77 7.49 17.61
N GLU A 100 13.55 8.79 17.76
CA GLU A 100 12.36 9.35 18.43
C GLU A 100 11.21 9.52 17.44
N LEU A 101 9.98 9.22 17.87
CA LEU A 101 8.80 9.43 17.06
C LEU A 101 8.62 10.92 16.73
N GLN A 102 8.64 11.26 15.44
CA GLN A 102 8.11 12.55 15.02
C GLN A 102 6.58 12.55 15.14
N ASN A 103 6.00 13.72 15.41
CA ASN A 103 4.58 13.93 15.69
C ASN A 103 3.68 13.11 14.72
N PRO A 104 2.79 12.23 15.21
CA PRO A 104 1.97 11.34 14.38
C PRO A 104 1.01 12.07 13.41
N ASN A 105 0.91 13.39 13.50
CA ASN A 105 0.10 14.21 12.61
C ASN A 105 0.84 14.69 11.35
N ASP A 106 2.17 14.54 11.28
CA ASP A 106 2.96 14.96 10.12
C ASP A 106 3.20 13.76 9.19
N TYR A 107 2.14 13.44 8.47
CA TYR A 107 2.06 12.72 7.19
C TYR A 107 3.33 11.98 6.72
N LEU A 108 3.44 10.69 7.08
CA LEU A 108 4.01 9.72 6.12
C LEU A 108 3.03 9.41 4.97
N GLY A 109 1.85 10.04 4.93
CA GLY A 109 0.75 9.75 4.00
C GLY A 109 1.18 9.57 2.54
N LEU A 110 1.06 10.62 1.73
CA LEU A 110 1.51 10.63 0.35
C LEU A 110 2.98 11.05 0.26
N ASN A 111 3.85 10.45 1.08
CA ASN A 111 5.29 10.74 1.06
C ASN A 111 6.09 9.44 0.88
N VAL A 112 7.13 9.48 0.04
CA VAL A 112 8.08 8.38 -0.17
C VAL A 112 9.41 8.71 0.49
N LEU A 113 9.98 7.72 1.17
CA LEU A 113 11.30 7.82 1.80
C LEU A 113 12.40 7.60 0.77
N ALA A 114 13.34 8.51 0.69
CA ALA A 114 14.53 8.44 -0.13
C ALA A 114 15.60 7.51 0.45
N GLU A 115 16.62 7.21 -0.35
CA GLU A 115 17.81 6.50 0.16
C GLU A 115 18.65 7.36 1.13
N ASP A 116 18.63 8.68 0.96
CA ASP A 116 19.30 9.64 1.84
C ASP A 116 18.47 10.01 3.08
N GLY A 117 17.32 9.37 3.27
CA GLY A 117 16.41 9.63 4.40
C GLY A 117 15.46 10.82 4.19
N SER A 118 15.59 11.59 3.10
CA SER A 118 14.64 12.66 2.79
C SER A 118 13.25 12.10 2.45
N LEU A 119 12.21 12.91 2.68
CA LEU A 119 10.83 12.60 2.28
C LEU A 119 10.46 13.45 1.08
N PHE A 120 9.84 12.83 0.09
CA PHE A 120 9.26 13.55 -1.04
C PHE A 120 7.78 13.21 -1.22
N PRO A 121 6.94 14.22 -1.50
CA PRO A 121 5.53 14.01 -1.71
C PRO A 121 5.27 13.26 -3.02
N VAL A 122 4.30 12.35 -2.99
CA VAL A 122 3.66 11.77 -4.15
C VAL A 122 2.92 12.90 -4.86
N PRO A 123 3.24 13.17 -6.13
CA PRO A 123 2.53 14.18 -6.92
C PRO A 123 1.02 13.94 -6.94
N GLY A 124 0.23 15.01 -6.96
CA GLY A 124 -1.23 14.92 -6.87
C GLY A 124 -1.88 14.14 -8.02
N ASP A 125 -1.31 14.23 -9.23
CA ASP A 125 -1.69 13.45 -10.40
C ASP A 125 -1.40 11.95 -10.23
N VAL A 126 -0.23 11.60 -9.66
CA VAL A 126 0.11 10.21 -9.31
C VAL A 126 -0.82 9.68 -8.22
N ALA A 127 -1.13 10.48 -7.20
CA ALA A 127 -2.06 10.10 -6.15
C ALA A 127 -3.47 9.87 -6.72
N ALA A 128 -3.94 10.74 -7.61
CA ALA A 128 -5.22 10.58 -8.30
C ALA A 128 -5.26 9.30 -9.14
N LEU A 129 -4.20 9.05 -9.93
CA LEU A 129 -4.04 7.83 -10.73
C LEU A 129 -4.06 6.57 -9.85
N GLY A 130 -3.37 6.61 -8.73
CA GLY A 130 -3.28 5.52 -7.75
C GLY A 130 -4.56 5.27 -6.95
N THR A 131 -5.54 6.17 -7.01
CA THR A 131 -6.76 6.08 -6.20
C THR A 131 -7.76 5.09 -6.79
N ILE A 132 -8.23 4.17 -5.96
CA ILE A 132 -9.29 3.22 -6.27
C ILE A 132 -10.27 3.13 -5.09
N GLY A 133 -11.58 3.18 -5.37
CA GLY A 133 -12.61 2.97 -4.34
C GLY A 133 -12.82 1.48 -4.10
N LEU A 134 -12.57 0.96 -2.90
CA LEU A 134 -12.67 -0.47 -2.52
C LEU A 134 -13.77 -0.69 -1.48
N THR A 135 -14.50 -1.81 -1.57
CA THR A 135 -15.44 -2.25 -0.52
C THR A 135 -14.81 -3.26 0.44
N ALA A 136 -15.52 -3.63 1.52
CA ALA A 136 -15.05 -4.65 2.45
C ALA A 136 -14.86 -6.05 1.81
N TYR A 137 -15.50 -6.33 0.66
CA TYR A 137 -15.40 -7.62 -0.03
C TYR A 137 -13.99 -7.98 -0.48
N ILE A 138 -13.11 -6.99 -0.64
CA ILE A 138 -11.70 -7.19 -0.97
C ILE A 138 -10.98 -8.13 0.03
N HIS A 139 -11.44 -8.25 1.28
CA HIS A 139 -10.77 -9.06 2.29
C HIS A 139 -11.03 -10.56 2.13
N GLU A 140 -10.00 -11.37 2.42
CA GLU A 140 -10.01 -12.83 2.22
C GLU A 140 -11.11 -13.55 3.03
N SER A 141 -11.61 -12.99 4.13
CA SER A 141 -12.73 -13.60 4.87
C SER A 141 -13.96 -13.84 4.00
N PHE A 142 -14.17 -13.01 2.97
CA PHE A 142 -15.29 -13.17 2.03
C PHE A 142 -15.05 -14.26 0.97
N SER A 143 -13.80 -14.70 0.76
CA SER A 143 -13.48 -15.86 -0.11
C SER A 143 -14.02 -17.18 0.42
N ARG A 144 -14.33 -17.26 1.73
CA ARG A 144 -14.90 -18.43 2.40
C ARG A 144 -16.39 -18.26 2.73
N GLY A 145 -16.99 -17.16 2.26
CA GLY A 145 -18.38 -16.80 2.52
C GLY A 145 -19.37 -17.54 1.62
N ARG A 146 -20.59 -17.00 1.54
CA ARG A 146 -21.61 -17.48 0.58
C ARG A 146 -21.13 -17.23 -0.85
N GLU A 147 -21.65 -17.99 -1.81
CA GLU A 147 -21.30 -17.85 -3.24
C GLU A 147 -21.27 -16.40 -3.72
N LYS A 148 -22.32 -15.61 -3.41
CA LYS A 148 -22.38 -14.18 -3.74
C LYS A 148 -21.18 -13.38 -3.19
N GLU A 149 -20.74 -13.68 -1.97
CA GLU A 149 -19.63 -12.99 -1.30
C GLU A 149 -18.28 -13.41 -1.90
N GLN A 150 -18.14 -14.68 -2.29
CA GLN A 150 -16.97 -15.19 -2.99
C GLN A 150 -16.80 -14.51 -4.35
N VAL A 151 -17.92 -14.35 -5.10
CA VAL A 151 -17.93 -13.63 -6.37
C VAL A 151 -17.52 -12.17 -6.17
N CYS A 152 -18.09 -11.47 -5.19
CA CYS A 152 -17.72 -10.08 -4.89
C CYS A 152 -16.24 -9.96 -4.49
N HIS A 153 -15.73 -10.89 -3.67
CA HIS A 153 -14.32 -10.93 -3.28
C HIS A 153 -13.40 -11.08 -4.50
N GLN A 154 -13.69 -12.05 -5.37
CA GLN A 154 -12.88 -12.30 -6.55
C GLN A 154 -12.92 -11.11 -7.53
N GLN A 155 -14.07 -10.46 -7.70
CA GLN A 155 -14.22 -9.27 -8.52
C GLN A 155 -13.40 -8.09 -7.97
N GLU A 156 -13.48 -7.82 -6.67
CA GLU A 156 -12.71 -6.75 -6.03
C GLU A 156 -11.19 -7.00 -6.12
N LYS A 157 -10.77 -8.24 -5.90
CA LYS A 157 -9.38 -8.66 -5.99
C LYS A 157 -8.82 -8.47 -7.40
N GLU A 158 -9.56 -8.91 -8.42
CA GLU A 158 -9.14 -8.77 -9.81
C GLU A 158 -9.15 -7.31 -10.26
N ARG A 159 -10.14 -6.53 -9.83
CA ARG A 159 -10.20 -5.10 -10.09
C ARG A 159 -9.01 -4.35 -9.51
N LEU A 160 -8.62 -4.67 -8.27
CA LEU A 160 -7.41 -4.10 -7.67
C LEU A 160 -6.16 -4.49 -8.46
N ARG A 161 -6.01 -5.76 -8.83
CA ARG A 161 -4.88 -6.23 -9.63
C ARG A 161 -4.75 -5.46 -10.94
N ASN A 162 -5.84 -5.33 -11.70
CA ASN A 162 -5.86 -4.63 -12.98
C ASN A 162 -5.57 -3.14 -12.81
N HIS A 163 -6.12 -2.51 -11.78
CA HIS A 163 -5.81 -1.11 -11.46
C HIS A 163 -4.31 -0.88 -11.21
N LEU A 164 -3.65 -1.75 -10.45
CA LEU A 164 -2.20 -1.65 -10.22
C LEU A 164 -1.40 -1.83 -11.52
N ILE A 165 -1.89 -2.67 -12.44
CA ILE A 165 -1.28 -2.84 -13.77
C ILE A 165 -1.40 -1.55 -14.58
N ASP A 166 -2.59 -0.95 -14.62
CA ASP A 166 -2.85 0.29 -15.34
C ASP A 166 -2.03 1.46 -14.78
N VAL A 167 -1.96 1.59 -13.46
CA VAL A 167 -1.13 2.61 -12.79
C VAL A 167 0.34 2.45 -13.20
N TRP A 168 0.88 1.23 -13.18
CA TRP A 168 2.26 1.01 -13.62
C TRP A 168 2.47 1.39 -15.08
N ASN A 169 1.62 0.89 -15.98
CA ASN A 169 1.73 1.14 -17.43
C ASN A 169 1.63 2.64 -17.75
N HIS A 170 0.82 3.38 -16.99
CA HIS A 170 0.72 4.83 -17.12
C HIS A 170 1.99 5.56 -16.63
N LEU A 171 2.57 5.11 -15.51
CA LEU A 171 3.80 5.72 -14.95
C LEU A 171 5.08 5.33 -15.72
N ARG A 172 5.08 4.17 -16.38
CA ARG A 172 6.22 3.56 -17.08
C ARG A 172 5.84 3.04 -18.46
N PRO A 173 5.44 3.92 -19.40
CA PRO A 173 5.11 3.51 -20.77
C PRO A 173 6.31 2.92 -21.53
N ASP A 174 7.53 3.18 -21.06
CA ASP A 174 8.78 2.61 -21.57
C ASP A 174 9.02 1.14 -21.15
N ALA A 175 8.30 0.65 -20.14
CA ALA A 175 8.43 -0.69 -19.60
C ALA A 175 7.05 -1.25 -19.20
N PRO A 176 6.13 -1.43 -20.17
CA PRO A 176 4.80 -1.93 -19.89
C PRO A 176 4.86 -3.37 -19.35
N MET A 177 3.89 -3.72 -18.51
CA MET A 177 3.68 -5.13 -18.16
C MET A 177 3.01 -5.85 -19.32
N GLU A 178 3.65 -6.91 -19.81
CA GLU A 178 3.10 -7.83 -20.80
C GLU A 178 2.11 -8.80 -20.14
N PHE A 179 1.01 -9.10 -20.85
CA PHE A 179 -0.09 -9.96 -20.40
C PHE A 179 0.11 -11.42 -20.82
#